data_AF-A0A4R4F7W6-F1
#
_entry.id   AF-A0A4R4F7W6-F1
#
_cell.length_a   1.000
_cell.length_b   1.000
_cell.length_c   1.000
_cell.angle_alpha   90.00
_cell.angle_beta   90.00
_cell.angle_gamma   90.00
#
_symmetry.space_group_name_H-M   'P 1'
#
loop_
_entity.id
_entity.type
_entity.pdbx_description
1 polymer ?
#
loop_
_entity_poly.entity_id
_entity_poly.type
_entity_poly.pdbx_seq_one_letter_code
_entity_poly.pdbx_strand_id
1 'polypeptide(L)'
;MPRGVILHRWPFQETGFIVEIFSDTLGKVRAVAKGAKRPKSPWRGVLEPFQVLDFDLTGRGELKTLTRAEISKNFKLSGTYLYSGFYLNELLQRLLPEQYVQETLFQDYLSTLQLLHEQVMLEVVLRKFEWCVLEHLDLDFSWQSDAETQEPIKPSGYYRFVPEVGFVEIMGATDANDFSGEEIQALAKFEFSDENQLRRYKQLMRWALQPYLGSKPLHSRNLFKPQN
;
A
#
# COMPACT_ATOMS: atom_id res chain seq x y z
N MET A 1 -0.47 -19.97 14.44
CA MET A 1 0.30 -20.06 13.19
C MET A 1 0.25 -18.69 12.54
N PRO A 2 1.36 -18.17 12.02
CA PRO A 2 1.35 -16.86 11.37
C PRO A 2 0.50 -16.90 10.11
N ARG A 3 -0.24 -15.82 9.85
CA ARG A 3 -0.93 -15.62 8.57
C ARG A 3 -0.15 -14.63 7.73
N GLY A 4 -0.24 -14.77 6.42
CA GLY A 4 0.43 -13.85 5.51
C GLY A 4 -0.10 -13.87 4.09
N VAL A 5 0.28 -12.85 3.32
CA VAL A 5 -0.05 -12.72 1.90
C VAL A 5 1.23 -12.52 1.11
N ILE A 6 1.33 -13.18 -0.06
CA ILE A 6 2.45 -12.98 -0.97
C ILE A 6 2.36 -11.58 -1.57
N LEU A 7 3.34 -10.72 -1.24
CA LEU A 7 3.48 -9.43 -1.90
C LEU A 7 4.11 -9.59 -3.28
N HIS A 8 5.16 -10.40 -3.36
CA HIS A 8 5.93 -10.63 -4.58
C HIS A 8 6.64 -11.99 -4.56
N ARG A 9 6.99 -12.51 -5.74
CA ARG A 9 7.81 -13.71 -5.90
C ARG A 9 8.72 -13.58 -7.12
N TRP A 10 9.91 -14.17 -7.04
CA TRP A 10 10.84 -14.18 -8.17
C TRP A 10 11.63 -15.48 -8.24
N PRO A 11 11.99 -15.93 -9.47
CA PRO A 11 12.79 -17.13 -9.68
C PRO A 11 14.02 -17.18 -8.77
N PHE A 12 14.23 -18.31 -8.10
CA PHE A 12 15.42 -18.54 -7.29
C PHE A 12 15.97 -19.94 -7.55
N GLN A 13 17.25 -19.98 -7.96
CA GLN A 13 17.88 -21.20 -8.46
C GLN A 13 17.03 -21.86 -9.58
N GLU A 14 17.36 -23.10 -9.90
CA GLU A 14 16.71 -23.85 -10.98
C GLU A 14 15.23 -24.11 -10.67
N THR A 15 14.91 -24.59 -9.46
CA THR A 15 13.57 -25.14 -9.15
C THR A 15 12.77 -24.36 -8.12
N GLY A 16 13.29 -23.26 -7.55
CA GLY A 16 12.64 -22.52 -6.46
C GLY A 16 12.15 -21.12 -6.81
N PHE A 17 11.46 -20.52 -5.85
CA PHE A 17 11.17 -19.09 -5.78
C PHE A 17 11.67 -18.52 -4.45
N ILE A 18 12.09 -17.26 -4.46
CA ILE A 18 12.01 -16.44 -3.25
C ILE A 18 10.62 -15.81 -3.26
N VAL A 19 9.95 -15.87 -2.11
CA VAL A 19 8.68 -15.20 -1.85
C VAL A 19 8.89 -14.13 -0.78
N GLU A 20 8.28 -12.97 -1.00
CA GLU A 20 8.16 -11.92 0.00
C GLU A 20 6.73 -11.92 0.53
N ILE A 21 6.61 -12.10 1.84
CA ILE A 21 5.35 -12.32 2.56
C ILE A 21 5.16 -11.16 3.52
N PHE A 22 4.01 -10.52 3.47
CA PHE A 22 3.56 -9.66 4.57
C PHE A 22 2.74 -10.49 5.54
N SER A 23 3.14 -10.50 6.81
CA SER A 23 2.55 -11.35 7.85
C SER A 23 2.04 -10.55 9.04
N ASP A 24 0.94 -11.01 9.63
CA ASP A 24 0.35 -10.42 10.84
C ASP A 24 1.29 -10.40 12.04
N THR A 25 2.13 -11.42 12.17
CA THR A 25 2.95 -11.66 13.38
C THR A 25 4.45 -11.63 13.11
N LEU A 26 4.86 -11.75 11.85
CA LEU A 26 6.27 -11.72 11.45
C LEU A 26 6.68 -10.46 10.68
N GLY A 27 5.72 -9.59 10.35
CA GLY A 27 5.96 -8.42 9.51
C GLY A 27 6.29 -8.81 8.07
N LYS A 28 7.10 -7.99 7.38
CA LYS A 28 7.58 -8.32 6.03
C LYS A 28 8.78 -9.26 6.09
N VAL A 29 8.65 -10.46 5.55
CA VAL A 29 9.68 -11.52 5.57
C VAL A 29 9.93 -12.12 4.20
N ARG A 30 11.14 -12.64 3.99
CA ARG A 30 11.51 -13.38 2.77
C ARG A 30 11.77 -14.84 3.08
N ALA A 31 11.28 -15.71 2.20
CA ALA A 31 11.48 -17.14 2.32
C ALA A 31 11.75 -17.81 0.97
N VAL A 32 12.55 -18.88 0.99
CA VAL A 32 12.73 -19.77 -0.17
C VAL A 32 11.64 -20.83 -0.17
N ALA A 33 10.89 -20.90 -1.27
CA ALA A 33 10.00 -22.01 -1.58
C ALA A 33 10.74 -23.01 -2.49
N LYS A 34 11.36 -24.03 -1.89
CA LYS A 34 12.17 -25.02 -2.62
C LYS A 34 11.29 -25.90 -3.49
N GLY A 35 11.70 -26.12 -4.74
CA GLY A 35 10.95 -26.97 -5.68
C GLY A 35 9.65 -26.34 -6.20
N ALA A 36 9.39 -25.05 -5.95
CA ALA A 36 8.17 -24.35 -6.37
C ALA A 36 7.85 -24.41 -7.87
N LYS A 37 8.88 -24.54 -8.71
CA LYS A 37 8.71 -24.66 -10.18
C LYS A 37 8.47 -26.10 -10.66
N ARG A 38 8.54 -27.10 -9.78
CA ARG A 38 8.36 -28.51 -10.19
C ARG A 38 6.90 -28.77 -10.60
N PRO A 39 6.62 -29.61 -11.61
CA PRO A 39 5.26 -29.83 -12.10
C PRO A 39 4.24 -30.25 -11.04
N LYS A 40 4.66 -31.08 -10.06
CA LYS A 40 3.85 -31.60 -8.93
C LYS A 40 4.18 -30.89 -7.60
N SER A 41 4.62 -29.64 -7.67
CA SER A 41 4.96 -28.86 -6.48
C SER A 41 3.74 -28.58 -5.62
N PRO A 42 3.80 -28.74 -4.28
CA PRO A 42 2.72 -28.34 -3.38
C PRO A 42 2.49 -26.82 -3.37
N TRP A 43 3.46 -26.04 -3.86
CA TRP A 43 3.40 -24.57 -3.93
C TRP A 43 2.55 -24.04 -5.09
N ARG A 44 2.20 -24.91 -6.06
CA ARG A 44 1.55 -24.51 -7.31
C ARG A 44 0.14 -24.00 -7.04
N GLY A 45 -0.13 -22.74 -7.38
CA GLY A 45 -1.42 -22.08 -7.12
C GLY A 45 -1.65 -21.64 -5.67
N VAL A 46 -0.69 -21.92 -4.77
CA VAL A 46 -0.70 -21.52 -3.35
C VAL A 46 0.14 -20.28 -3.11
N LEU A 47 1.27 -20.13 -3.80
CA LEU A 47 2.15 -18.97 -3.65
C LEU A 47 1.83 -17.89 -4.68
N GLU A 48 0.54 -17.58 -4.81
CA GLU A 48 0.04 -16.49 -5.66
C GLU A 48 -0.33 -15.26 -4.82
N PRO A 49 -0.30 -14.06 -5.39
CA PRO A 49 -0.81 -12.85 -4.74
C PRO A 49 -2.28 -12.96 -4.37
N PHE A 50 -2.72 -12.14 -3.41
CA PHE A 50 -4.13 -12.00 -2.98
C PHE A 50 -4.74 -13.27 -2.36
N GLN A 51 -3.89 -14.19 -1.91
CA GLN A 51 -4.24 -15.34 -1.09
C GLN A 51 -3.70 -15.13 0.33
N VAL A 52 -4.56 -15.32 1.34
CA VAL A 52 -4.14 -15.41 2.74
C VAL A 52 -3.72 -16.84 3.02
N LEU A 53 -2.53 -16.98 3.58
CA LEU A 53 -1.87 -18.24 3.84
C LEU A 53 -1.68 -18.41 5.34
N ASP A 54 -2.02 -19.57 5.88
CA ASP A 54 -1.42 -20.08 7.11
C ASP A 54 -0.11 -20.78 6.73
N PHE A 55 1.01 -20.36 7.30
CA PHE A 55 2.32 -20.82 6.86
C PHE A 55 3.30 -21.12 7.98
N ASP A 56 4.33 -21.91 7.67
CA ASP A 56 5.43 -22.22 8.60
C ASP A 56 6.78 -21.96 7.94
N LEU A 57 7.64 -21.26 8.66
CA LEU A 57 9.02 -20.95 8.26
C LEU A 57 10.03 -21.65 9.16
N THR A 58 11.21 -21.94 8.59
CA THR A 58 12.38 -22.40 9.33
C THR A 58 13.62 -21.59 8.99
N GLY A 59 14.60 -21.56 9.90
CA GLY A 59 15.88 -20.87 9.74
C GLY A 59 16.01 -19.61 10.60
N ARG A 60 17.26 -19.23 10.92
CA ARG A 60 17.57 -18.10 11.82
C ARG A 60 18.01 -16.82 11.08
N GLY A 61 18.42 -16.89 9.82
CA GLY A 61 18.82 -15.71 9.02
C GLY A 61 17.66 -14.90 8.45
N GLU A 62 17.97 -13.84 7.71
CA GLU A 62 17.02 -12.96 7.01
C GLU A 62 16.20 -13.71 5.96
N LEU A 63 16.86 -14.57 5.18
CA LEU A 63 16.20 -15.45 4.23
C LEU A 63 15.83 -16.78 4.90
N LYS A 64 14.53 -16.99 5.12
CA LYS A 64 13.98 -18.21 5.72
C LYS A 64 13.73 -19.30 4.66
N THR A 65 13.33 -20.48 5.09
CA THR A 65 12.77 -21.53 4.21
C THR A 65 11.29 -21.72 4.51
N LEU A 66 10.45 -21.65 3.48
CA LEU A 66 9.02 -21.96 3.58
C LEU A 66 8.84 -23.48 3.61
N THR A 67 8.16 -23.98 4.65
CA THR A 67 8.00 -25.42 4.90
C THR A 67 6.57 -25.89 4.78
N ARG A 68 5.59 -25.02 5.06
CA ARG A 68 4.17 -25.25 4.83
C ARG A 68 3.49 -23.94 4.43
N ALA A 69 2.47 -24.04 3.59
CA ALA A 69 1.55 -22.94 3.26
C ALA A 69 0.20 -23.54 2.86
N GLU A 70 -0.87 -23.07 3.49
CA GLU A 70 -2.25 -23.48 3.22
C GLU A 70 -3.10 -22.24 3.00
N ILE A 71 -3.94 -22.24 1.95
CA ILE A 71 -4.80 -21.10 1.64
C ILE A 71 -5.97 -21.09 2.62
N SER A 72 -6.07 -20.04 3.44
CA SER A 72 -7.19 -19.83 4.34
C SER A 72 -8.24 -18.87 3.76
N LYS A 73 -7.84 -17.93 2.90
CA LYS A 73 -8.74 -17.03 2.17
C LYS A 73 -8.18 -16.67 0.80
N ASN A 74 -9.04 -16.46 -0.18
CA ASN A 74 -8.65 -16.06 -1.53
C ASN A 74 -9.51 -14.89 -2.01
N PHE A 75 -8.87 -13.79 -2.40
CA PHE A 75 -9.52 -12.62 -3.00
C PHE A 75 -9.40 -12.68 -4.51
N LYS A 76 -10.52 -12.93 -5.19
CA LYS A 76 -10.55 -12.95 -6.66
C LYS A 76 -10.65 -11.53 -7.19
N LEU A 77 -9.55 -11.03 -7.75
CA LEU A 77 -9.48 -9.71 -8.38
C LEU A 77 -9.36 -9.86 -9.91
N SER A 78 -9.98 -8.95 -10.67
CA SER A 78 -9.93 -8.92 -12.13
C SER A 78 -9.88 -7.49 -12.66
N GLY A 79 -9.44 -7.32 -13.91
CA GLY A 79 -9.38 -6.01 -14.57
C GLY A 79 -8.58 -4.96 -13.77
N THR A 80 -9.15 -3.76 -13.63
CA THR A 80 -8.52 -2.66 -12.90
C THR A 80 -8.36 -2.94 -11.40
N TYR A 81 -9.22 -3.76 -10.79
CA TYR A 81 -9.08 -4.19 -9.39
C TYR A 81 -7.85 -5.07 -9.18
N LEU A 82 -7.52 -5.94 -10.15
CA LEU A 82 -6.31 -6.75 -10.11
C LEU A 82 -5.06 -5.88 -10.15
N TYR A 83 -5.00 -4.91 -11.07
CA TYR A 83 -3.87 -3.97 -11.17
C TYR A 83 -3.73 -3.11 -9.93
N SER A 84 -4.86 -2.78 -9.30
CA SER A 84 -4.91 -2.05 -8.05
C SER A 84 -4.39 -2.88 -6.87
N GLY A 85 -4.74 -4.16 -6.79
CA GLY A 85 -4.14 -5.08 -5.83
C GLY A 85 -2.61 -5.14 -5.98
N PHE A 86 -2.10 -5.20 -7.22
CA PHE A 86 -0.66 -5.14 -7.46
C PHE A 86 -0.02 -3.81 -7.06
N TYR A 87 -0.75 -2.69 -7.22
CA TYR A 87 -0.32 -1.40 -6.70
C TYR A 87 -0.20 -1.41 -5.17
N LEU A 88 -1.19 -1.96 -4.46
CA LEU A 88 -1.12 -2.11 -3.00
C LEU A 88 0.08 -2.95 -2.57
N ASN A 89 0.32 -4.07 -3.25
CA ASN A 89 1.48 -4.91 -2.98
C ASN A 89 2.79 -4.15 -3.18
N GLU A 90 2.94 -3.43 -4.30
CA GLU A 90 4.16 -2.67 -4.57
C GLU A 90 4.38 -1.54 -3.56
N LEU A 91 3.29 -0.90 -3.11
CA LEU A 91 3.33 0.12 -2.07
C LEU A 91 3.90 -0.45 -0.77
N LEU A 92 3.33 -1.55 -0.26
CA LEU A 92 3.82 -2.22 0.94
C LEU A 92 5.25 -2.75 0.79
N GLN A 93 5.61 -3.28 -0.39
CA GLN A 93 6.98 -3.75 -0.65
C GLN A 93 8.01 -2.64 -0.47
N ARG A 94 7.68 -1.41 -0.88
CA ARG A 94 8.60 -0.27 -0.82
C ARG A 94 8.63 0.40 0.55
N LEU A 95 7.48 0.51 1.19
CA LEU A 95 7.32 1.32 2.39
C LEU A 95 7.55 0.53 3.68
N LEU A 96 7.14 -0.74 3.74
CA LEU A 96 7.34 -1.54 4.96
C LEU A 96 8.83 -1.79 5.20
N PRO A 97 9.38 -1.50 6.39
CA PRO A 97 10.68 -2.02 6.77
C PRO A 97 10.67 -3.55 6.88
N GLU A 98 11.84 -4.18 6.78
CA GLU A 98 11.93 -5.64 7.02
C GLU A 98 11.60 -5.97 8.48
N GLN A 99 10.87 -7.07 8.71
CA GLN A 99 10.48 -7.56 10.04
C GLN A 99 9.67 -6.55 10.89
N TYR A 100 9.15 -5.49 10.27
CA TYR A 100 8.23 -4.55 10.93
C TYR A 100 6.86 -5.21 11.09
N VAL A 101 6.56 -5.63 12.32
CA VAL A 101 5.29 -6.28 12.66
C VAL A 101 4.24 -5.20 12.87
N GLN A 102 3.25 -5.17 11.98
CA GLN A 102 2.12 -4.27 12.10
C GLN A 102 0.83 -5.05 11.80
N GLU A 103 0.23 -5.60 12.85
CA GLU A 103 -0.99 -6.41 12.76
C GLU A 103 -2.20 -5.59 12.28
N THR A 104 -2.37 -4.35 12.74
CA THR A 104 -3.51 -3.50 12.32
C THR A 104 -3.40 -3.15 10.84
N LEU A 105 -2.21 -2.79 10.35
CA LEU A 105 -1.99 -2.57 8.91
C LEU A 105 -2.24 -3.84 8.09
N PHE A 106 -1.90 -5.02 8.62
CA PHE A 106 -2.22 -6.28 7.97
C PHE A 106 -3.74 -6.47 7.86
N GLN A 107 -4.52 -6.19 8.91
CA GLN A 107 -5.99 -6.25 8.84
C GLN A 107 -6.59 -5.22 7.87
N ASP A 108 -6.05 -4.00 7.84
CA ASP A 108 -6.49 -2.96 6.92
C ASP A 108 -6.18 -3.32 5.47
N TYR A 109 -5.03 -3.96 5.22
CA TYR A 109 -4.71 -4.52 3.91
C TYR A 109 -5.69 -5.63 3.49
N LEU A 110 -6.03 -6.57 4.39
CA LEU A 110 -7.02 -7.61 4.10
C LEU A 110 -8.42 -7.05 3.85
N SER A 111 -8.82 -6.03 4.63
CA SER A 111 -10.08 -5.32 4.45
C SER A 111 -10.10 -4.58 3.10
N THR A 112 -9.00 -3.97 2.72
CA THR A 112 -8.84 -3.32 1.41
C THR A 112 -8.95 -4.34 0.27
N LEU A 113 -8.31 -5.51 0.39
CA LEU A 113 -8.48 -6.59 -0.59
C LEU A 113 -9.92 -7.10 -0.68
N GLN A 114 -10.66 -7.13 0.43
CA GLN A 114 -12.09 -7.46 0.44
C GLN A 114 -12.89 -6.43 -0.36
N LEU A 115 -12.66 -5.13 -0.14
CA LEU A 115 -13.34 -4.06 -0.86
C LEU A 115 -13.03 -4.10 -2.38
N LEU A 116 -11.79 -4.41 -2.76
CA LEU A 116 -11.42 -4.61 -4.17
C LEU A 116 -12.09 -5.86 -4.76
N HIS A 117 -12.22 -6.94 -3.97
CA HIS A 117 -12.93 -8.16 -4.39
C HIS A 117 -14.42 -7.92 -4.61
N GLU A 118 -15.04 -7.11 -3.75
CA GLU A 118 -16.43 -6.67 -3.83
C GLU A 118 -16.67 -5.57 -4.87
N GLN A 119 -15.61 -5.11 -5.56
CA GLN A 119 -15.66 -4.07 -6.58
C GLN A 119 -16.23 -2.74 -6.08
N VAL A 120 -15.92 -2.39 -4.82
CA VAL A 120 -16.20 -1.06 -4.27
C VAL A 120 -15.38 -0.01 -5.03
N MET A 121 -15.92 1.22 -5.15
CA MET A 121 -15.35 2.30 -5.96
C MET A 121 -13.83 2.44 -5.78
N LEU A 122 -13.10 2.11 -6.84
CA LEU A 122 -11.67 1.87 -6.78
C LEU A 122 -10.85 3.04 -6.23
N GLU A 123 -11.13 4.25 -6.70
CA GLU A 123 -10.33 5.41 -6.29
C GLU A 123 -10.46 5.69 -4.79
N VAL A 124 -11.67 5.56 -4.22
CA VAL A 124 -11.93 5.72 -2.79
C VAL A 124 -11.18 4.68 -1.98
N VAL A 125 -11.26 3.41 -2.38
CA VAL A 125 -10.57 2.29 -1.70
C VAL A 125 -9.06 2.54 -1.68
N LEU A 126 -8.49 2.93 -2.83
CA LEU A 126 -7.06 3.22 -2.93
C LEU A 126 -6.63 4.43 -2.11
N ARG A 127 -7.41 5.52 -2.11
CA ARG A 127 -7.09 6.74 -1.34
C ARG A 127 -7.07 6.46 0.16
N LYS A 128 -8.07 5.74 0.67
CA LYS A 128 -8.15 5.37 2.08
C LYS A 128 -6.99 4.46 2.50
N PHE A 129 -6.62 3.49 1.66
CA PHE A 129 -5.51 2.61 1.97
C PHE A 129 -4.15 3.33 1.94
N GLU A 130 -3.92 4.25 0.98
CA GLU A 130 -2.69 5.05 0.95
C GLU A 130 -2.49 5.88 2.22
N TRP A 131 -3.56 6.50 2.72
CA TRP A 131 -3.54 7.23 3.99
C TRP A 131 -3.27 6.32 5.18
N CYS A 132 -4.01 5.22 5.26
CA CYS A 132 -3.82 4.19 6.29
C CYS A 132 -2.37 3.70 6.35
N VAL A 133 -1.71 3.51 5.21
CA VAL A 133 -0.28 3.15 5.18
C VAL A 133 0.61 4.26 5.74
N LEU A 134 0.34 5.53 5.44
CA LEU A 134 1.11 6.65 6.02
C LEU A 134 0.94 6.70 7.54
N GLU A 135 -0.29 6.58 8.04
CA GLU A 135 -0.58 6.58 9.49
C GLU A 135 0.12 5.42 10.21
N HIS A 136 0.02 4.19 9.70
CA HIS A 136 0.65 3.02 10.32
C HIS A 136 2.17 3.05 10.32
N LEU A 137 2.78 3.90 9.49
CA LEU A 137 4.23 4.06 9.39
C LEU A 137 4.74 5.33 10.06
N ASP A 138 3.87 6.09 10.73
CA ASP A 138 4.18 7.40 11.32
C ASP A 138 4.78 8.36 10.27
N LEU A 139 4.29 8.28 9.02
CA LEU A 139 4.68 9.10 7.87
C LEU A 139 3.58 10.08 7.45
N ASP A 140 2.51 10.15 8.23
CA ASP A 140 1.35 10.99 8.00
C ASP A 140 1.65 12.48 8.27
N PHE A 141 0.64 13.32 8.07
CA PHE A 141 0.71 14.76 8.26
C PHE A 141 -0.61 15.30 8.82
N SER A 142 -0.57 16.44 9.49
CA SER A 142 -1.78 17.01 10.08
C SER A 142 -2.73 17.54 9.00
N TRP A 143 -3.99 17.10 9.07
CA TRP A 143 -5.11 17.70 8.33
C TRP A 143 -5.71 18.91 9.03
N GLN A 144 -5.33 19.17 10.28
CA GLN A 144 -6.01 20.11 11.17
C GLN A 144 -5.17 21.35 11.46
N SER A 145 -3.86 21.25 11.32
CA SER A 145 -2.92 22.28 11.76
C SER A 145 -1.85 22.54 10.72
N ASP A 146 -1.44 23.78 10.64
CA ASP A 146 -0.25 24.21 9.92
C ASP A 146 1.00 23.52 10.50
N ALA A 147 1.85 23.02 9.63
CA ALA A 147 2.98 22.18 10.01
C ALA A 147 4.10 22.96 10.74
N GLU A 148 4.26 24.26 10.46
CA GLU A 148 5.33 25.07 11.06
C GLU A 148 4.87 25.78 12.33
N THR A 149 3.69 26.38 12.29
CA THR A 149 3.15 27.22 13.36
C THR A 149 2.30 26.43 14.36
N GLN A 150 1.82 25.23 13.98
CA GLN A 150 0.86 24.42 14.75
C GLN A 150 -0.51 25.09 14.95
N GLU A 151 -0.75 26.23 14.31
CA GLU A 151 -2.05 26.91 14.31
C GLU A 151 -3.08 26.10 13.51
N PRO A 152 -4.37 26.13 13.87
CA PRO A 152 -5.40 25.44 13.12
C PRO A 152 -5.49 25.91 11.66
N ILE A 153 -5.74 24.98 10.74
CA ILE A 153 -6.01 25.27 9.34
C ILE A 153 -7.31 26.07 9.24
N LYS A 154 -7.19 27.31 8.77
CA LYS A 154 -8.29 28.27 8.64
C LYS A 154 -8.99 28.05 7.29
N PRO A 155 -10.33 27.95 7.25
CA PRO A 155 -11.06 27.76 5.99
C PRO A 155 -10.70 28.77 4.90
N SER A 156 -10.55 30.04 5.28
CA SER A 156 -10.20 31.16 4.39
C SER A 156 -8.71 31.28 4.06
N GLY A 157 -7.85 30.44 4.65
CA GLY A 157 -6.41 30.44 4.42
C GLY A 157 -6.03 29.69 3.14
N TYR A 158 -4.80 29.91 2.69
CA TYR A 158 -4.18 29.17 1.60
C TYR A 158 -2.94 28.45 2.11
N TYR A 159 -2.72 27.23 1.62
CA TYR A 159 -1.71 26.33 2.14
C TYR A 159 -1.00 25.63 0.99
N ARG A 160 0.31 25.43 1.14
CA ARG A 160 1.11 24.58 0.28
C ARG A 160 1.43 23.28 1.00
N PHE A 161 1.27 22.16 0.32
CA PHE A 161 1.77 20.90 0.84
C PHE A 161 3.28 20.77 0.58
N VAL A 162 4.04 20.62 1.65
CA VAL A 162 5.48 20.37 1.63
C VAL A 162 5.70 18.90 2.05
N PRO A 163 6.25 18.03 1.19
CA PRO A 163 6.51 16.63 1.53
C PRO A 163 7.33 16.50 2.81
N GLU A 164 7.03 15.47 3.62
CA GLU A 164 7.63 15.20 4.95
C GLU A 164 7.36 16.27 6.03
N VAL A 165 6.73 17.39 5.69
CA VAL A 165 6.41 18.49 6.61
C VAL A 165 4.90 18.61 6.84
N GLY A 166 4.10 18.67 5.77
CA GLY A 166 2.66 18.86 5.83
C GLY A 166 2.18 20.14 5.15
N PHE A 167 1.04 20.67 5.58
CA PHE A 167 0.49 21.92 5.03
C PHE A 167 1.12 23.14 5.71
N VAL A 168 1.61 24.09 4.91
CA VAL A 168 2.20 25.35 5.38
C VAL A 168 1.42 26.53 4.79
N GLU A 169 0.98 27.46 5.63
CA GLU A 169 0.21 28.66 5.28
C GLU A 169 1.03 29.57 4.36
N ILE A 170 0.39 30.09 3.31
CA ILE A 170 0.99 31.00 2.35
C ILE A 170 0.10 32.24 2.14
N MET A 171 0.72 33.34 1.70
CA MET A 171 0.02 34.59 1.41
C MET A 171 -0.70 34.52 0.06
N GLY A 172 -1.84 33.81 0.03
CA GLY A 172 -2.66 33.64 -1.17
C GLY A 172 -2.21 32.47 -2.06
N ALA A 173 -3.13 31.93 -2.84
CA ALA A 173 -2.80 30.92 -3.85
C ALA A 173 -1.94 31.54 -4.97
N THR A 174 -0.82 30.89 -5.25
CA THR A 174 0.14 31.30 -6.29
C THR A 174 0.32 30.24 -7.37
N ASP A 175 -0.07 29.00 -7.09
CA ASP A 175 0.01 27.85 -8.00
C ASP A 175 -1.27 27.00 -7.91
N ALA A 176 -1.60 26.27 -8.97
CA ALA A 176 -2.74 25.35 -8.99
C ALA A 176 -2.62 24.20 -7.97
N ASN A 177 -1.42 23.96 -7.44
CA ASN A 177 -1.11 22.96 -6.42
C ASN A 177 -1.29 23.47 -4.98
N ASP A 178 -1.56 24.76 -4.79
CA ASP A 178 -1.92 25.31 -3.50
C ASP A 178 -3.37 24.91 -3.14
N PHE A 179 -3.66 24.75 -1.86
CA PHE A 179 -4.95 24.32 -1.32
C PHE A 179 -5.59 25.45 -0.52
N SER A 180 -6.91 25.62 -0.62
CA SER A 180 -7.63 26.41 0.39
C SER A 180 -7.80 25.58 1.67
N GLY A 181 -7.94 26.23 2.81
CA GLY A 181 -8.24 25.53 4.06
C GLY A 181 -9.58 24.78 4.00
N GLU A 182 -10.59 25.34 3.32
CA GLU A 182 -11.86 24.62 3.06
C GLU A 182 -11.64 23.32 2.30
N GLU A 183 -10.77 23.32 1.29
CA GLU A 183 -10.45 22.13 0.54
C GLU A 183 -9.73 21.09 1.41
N ILE A 184 -8.75 21.50 2.21
CA ILE A 184 -8.05 20.59 3.13
C ILE A 184 -9.03 19.95 4.10
N GLN A 185 -9.91 20.76 4.72
CA GLN A 185 -10.93 20.26 5.63
C GLN A 185 -11.94 19.33 4.95
N ALA A 186 -12.25 19.56 3.68
CA ALA A 186 -13.10 18.65 2.91
C ALA A 186 -12.39 17.32 2.62
N LEU A 187 -11.12 17.35 2.20
CA LEU A 187 -10.32 16.16 1.96
C LEU A 187 -10.10 15.33 3.23
N ALA A 188 -9.95 16.00 4.38
CA ALA A 188 -9.78 15.40 5.70
C ALA A 188 -10.98 14.56 6.18
N LYS A 189 -12.15 14.67 5.53
CA LYS A 189 -13.33 13.87 5.87
C LYS A 189 -13.28 12.45 5.31
N PHE A 190 -12.42 12.18 4.31
CA PHE A 190 -12.37 10.89 3.61
C PHE A 190 -13.71 10.46 2.99
N GLU A 191 -14.56 11.44 2.70
CA GLU A 191 -15.88 11.31 2.08
C GLU A 191 -15.80 11.96 0.69
N PHE A 192 -15.36 11.17 -0.29
CA PHE A 192 -15.19 11.67 -1.64
C PHE A 192 -16.50 11.56 -2.42
N SER A 193 -17.16 12.70 -2.62
CA SER A 193 -18.43 12.79 -3.36
C SER A 193 -18.28 13.34 -4.78
N ASP A 194 -17.11 13.87 -5.11
CA ASP A 194 -16.82 14.52 -6.40
C ASP A 194 -15.47 14.07 -6.97
N GLU A 195 -15.38 13.99 -8.30
CA GLU A 195 -14.17 13.62 -9.05
C GLU A 195 -13.03 14.61 -8.80
N ASN A 196 -13.32 15.90 -8.60
CA ASN A 196 -12.26 16.88 -8.32
C ASN A 196 -11.60 16.60 -6.96
N GLN A 197 -12.38 16.25 -5.93
CA GLN A 197 -11.82 15.87 -4.62
C GLN A 197 -10.93 14.63 -4.74
N LEU A 198 -11.36 13.60 -5.46
CA LEU A 198 -10.55 12.40 -5.72
C LEU A 198 -9.25 12.73 -6.43
N ARG A 199 -9.31 13.58 -7.46
CA ARG A 199 -8.13 14.03 -8.20
C ARG A 199 -7.16 14.79 -7.29
N ARG A 200 -7.65 15.71 -6.47
CA ARG A 200 -6.85 16.53 -5.54
C ARG A 200 -6.22 15.67 -4.45
N TYR A 201 -6.99 14.76 -3.85
CA TYR A 201 -6.48 13.80 -2.88
C TYR A 201 -5.41 12.89 -3.49
N LYS A 202 -5.65 12.38 -4.71
CA LYS A 202 -4.69 11.56 -5.44
C LYS A 202 -3.39 12.28 -5.74
N GLN A 203 -3.46 13.55 -6.08
CA GLN A 203 -2.27 14.38 -6.27
C GLN A 203 -1.50 14.56 -4.96
N LEU A 204 -2.20 14.90 -3.88
CA LEU A 204 -1.63 15.06 -2.55
C LEU A 204 -0.93 13.79 -2.06
N MET A 205 -1.59 12.63 -2.13
CA MET A 205 -0.99 11.34 -1.74
C MET A 205 0.23 10.98 -2.59
N ARG A 206 0.25 11.37 -3.87
CA ARG A 206 1.46 11.17 -4.70
C ARG A 206 2.64 11.97 -4.18
N TRP A 207 2.42 13.20 -3.73
CA TRP A 207 3.48 14.00 -3.11
C TRP A 207 3.87 13.46 -1.74
N ALA A 208 2.89 13.09 -0.90
CA ALA A 208 3.14 12.55 0.43
C ALA A 208 3.95 11.24 0.39
N LEU A 209 3.63 10.33 -0.55
CA LEU A 209 4.32 9.04 -0.67
C LEU A 209 5.68 9.14 -1.40
N GLN A 210 5.88 10.15 -2.25
CA GLN A 210 7.04 10.23 -3.14
C GLN A 210 8.40 10.14 -2.43
N PRO A 211 8.66 10.84 -1.31
CA PRO A 211 9.94 10.77 -0.59
C PRO A 211 10.30 9.33 -0.20
N TYR A 212 9.31 8.52 0.14
CA TYR A 212 9.49 7.18 0.70
C TYR A 212 9.52 6.07 -0.36
N LEU A 213 9.06 6.34 -1.58
CA LEU A 213 8.98 5.35 -2.66
C LEU A 213 10.31 5.10 -3.41
N GLY A 214 11.34 5.89 -3.09
CA GLY A 214 12.65 5.87 -3.75
C GLY A 214 12.63 6.43 -5.17
N SER A 215 13.77 6.31 -5.87
CA SER A 215 13.97 6.92 -7.19
C SER A 215 13.31 6.19 -8.37
N LYS A 216 12.93 4.92 -8.19
CA LYS A 216 12.31 4.13 -9.27
C LYS A 216 10.81 4.41 -9.33
N PRO A 217 10.21 4.58 -10.52
CA PRO A 217 8.76 4.69 -10.62
C PRO A 217 8.07 3.40 -10.17
N LEU A 218 6.83 3.51 -9.69
CA LEU A 218 5.98 2.35 -9.42
C LEU A 218 5.64 1.61 -10.72
N HIS A 219 5.99 0.34 -10.80
CA HIS A 219 5.79 -0.49 -11.99
C HIS A 219 4.32 -0.82 -12.20
N SER A 220 3.57 -1.01 -11.11
CA SER A 220 2.12 -1.25 -11.10
C SER A 220 1.35 -0.17 -11.86
N ARG A 221 1.84 1.07 -11.89
CA ARG A 221 1.24 2.17 -12.68
C ARG A 221 1.26 1.91 -14.18
N ASN A 222 2.20 1.11 -14.69
CA ASN A 222 2.25 0.75 -16.10
C ASN A 222 1.17 -0.26 -16.49
N LEU A 223 0.62 -1.02 -15.52
CA LEU A 223 -0.46 -1.99 -15.78
C LEU A 223 -1.79 -1.30 -16.16
N PHE A 224 -1.94 -0.02 -15.80
CA PHE A 224 -3.11 0.79 -16.16
C PHE A 224 -3.00 1.46 -17.53
N LYS A 225 -1.84 1.40 -18.19
CA LYS A 225 -1.71 1.91 -19.55
C LYS A 225 -2.39 0.93 -20.51
N PRO A 226 -3.16 1.40 -21.49
CA PRO A 226 -3.68 0.53 -22.53
C PRO A 226 -2.51 -0.21 -23.18
N GLN A 227 -2.64 -1.54 -23.31
CA GLN A 227 -1.71 -2.32 -24.10
C GLN A 227 -1.97 -1.94 -25.57
N ASN A 228 -1.04 -1.21 -26.17
CA ASN A 228 -1.01 -0.98 -27.61
C ASN A 228 -0.72 -2.29 -28.35
#